data_AF-A0A177AUP5-F1
#
_entry.id   AF-A0A177AUP5-F1
#
_cell.length_a   1.000
_cell.length_b   1.000
_cell.length_c   1.000
_cell.angle_alpha   90.00
_cell.angle_beta   90.00
_cell.angle_gamma   90.00
#
_symmetry.space_group_name_H-M   'P 1'
#
loop_
_entity.id
_entity.type
_entity.pdbx_description
1 polymer ?
#
loop_
_entity_poly.entity_id
_entity_poly.type
_entity_poly.pdbx_seq_one_letter_code
_entity_poly.pdbx_strand_id
1 'polypeptide(L)'
;MSDNNLGINNYHQENVLSYLKFARFQREYRLRSVRKCFQDIKEYRLQDTTFTLDECNEILDELCYQIGNELEGELINSAHMDVLLLRQLFIQAEKCHLKLNADISQLENR
;
A
#
# COMPACT_ATOMS: atom_id res chain seq x y z
N MET A 1 18.28 -13.08 8.78
CA MET A 1 17.06 -12.29 9.06
C MET A 1 17.26 -11.70 10.43
N SER A 2 17.69 -10.45 10.46
CA SER A 2 18.17 -9.70 11.62
C SER A 2 17.08 -9.47 12.67
N ASP A 3 17.50 -9.37 13.93
CA ASP A 3 16.68 -9.23 15.14
C ASP A 3 15.48 -8.28 14.97
N ASN A 4 14.29 -8.88 14.87
CA ASN A 4 12.99 -8.19 14.81
C ASN A 4 12.54 -7.70 16.20
N ASN A 5 13.46 -7.30 17.08
CA ASN A 5 13.08 -6.75 18.38
C ASN A 5 12.65 -5.29 18.20
N LEU A 6 11.33 -5.07 18.22
CA LEU A 6 10.73 -3.75 18.06
C LEU A 6 10.73 -2.93 19.36
N GLY A 7 11.41 -3.39 20.41
CA GLY A 7 11.45 -2.72 21.72
C GLY A 7 10.13 -2.82 22.50
N ILE A 8 9.28 -3.78 22.13
CA ILE A 8 7.97 -4.04 22.74
C ILE A 8 7.89 -5.51 23.19
N ASN A 9 6.89 -5.84 24.05
CA ASN A 9 6.72 -7.20 24.51
C ASN A 9 6.32 -8.17 23.36
N ASN A 10 6.53 -9.47 23.58
CA ASN A 10 6.28 -10.52 22.58
C ASN A 10 4.84 -10.48 22.03
N TYR A 11 3.85 -10.25 22.90
CA TYR A 11 2.45 -10.17 22.51
C TYR A 11 2.19 -9.05 21.49
N HIS A 12 2.72 -7.85 21.73
CA HIS A 12 2.59 -6.74 20.79
C HIS A 12 3.47 -6.93 19.54
N GLN A 13 4.63 -7.58 19.67
CA GLN A 13 5.46 -7.93 18.52
C GLN A 13 4.73 -8.85 17.55
N GLU A 14 4.04 -9.88 18.05
CA GLU A 14 3.21 -10.77 17.22
C GLU A 14 2.07 -10.03 16.50
N ASN A 15 1.44 -9.07 17.18
CA ASN A 15 0.40 -8.23 16.59
C ASN A 15 0.95 -7.36 15.44
N VAL A 16 2.11 -6.71 15.64
CA VAL A 16 2.77 -5.91 14.60
C VAL A 16 3.20 -6.78 13.42
N LEU A 17 3.78 -7.97 13.67
CA LEU A 17 4.16 -8.89 12.60
C LEU A 17 2.95 -9.38 11.80
N SER A 18 1.81 -9.58 12.46
CA SER A 18 0.55 -9.93 11.79
C SER A 18 0.06 -8.81 10.88
N TYR A 19 0.12 -7.56 11.36
CA TYR A 19 -0.18 -6.39 10.53
C TYR A 19 0.77 -6.27 9.33
N LEU A 20 2.08 -6.45 9.53
CA LEU A 20 3.06 -6.39 8.43
C LEU A 20 2.81 -7.46 7.37
N LYS A 21 2.41 -8.68 7.77
CA LYS A 21 2.02 -9.73 6.82
C LYS A 21 0.76 -9.34 6.03
N PHE A 22 -0.24 -8.78 6.70
CA PHE A 22 -1.45 -8.27 6.08
C PHE A 22 -1.14 -7.15 5.08
N ALA A 23 -0.39 -6.12 5.49
CA ALA A 23 0.01 -5.01 4.61
C ALA A 23 0.83 -5.51 3.40
N ARG A 24 1.68 -6.54 3.59
CA ARG A 24 2.40 -7.17 2.47
C ARG A 24 1.44 -7.85 1.49
N PHE A 25 0.46 -8.60 1.98
CA PHE A 25 -0.54 -9.25 1.12
C PHE A 25 -1.34 -8.24 0.29
N GLN A 26 -1.75 -7.11 0.89
CA GLN A 26 -2.46 -6.05 0.19
C GLN A 26 -1.61 -5.43 -0.93
N ARG A 27 -0.35 -5.11 -0.64
CA ARG A 27 0.59 -4.62 -1.65
C ARG A 27 0.80 -5.62 -2.79
N GLU A 28 0.95 -6.90 -2.48
CA GLU A 28 1.08 -7.95 -3.49
C GLU A 28 -0.18 -8.06 -4.38
N TYR A 29 -1.37 -7.87 -3.80
CA TYR A 29 -2.62 -7.81 -4.54
C TYR A 29 -2.64 -6.64 -5.52
N ARG A 30 -2.27 -5.44 -5.08
CA ARG A 30 -2.21 -4.26 -5.98
C ARG A 30 -1.19 -4.39 -7.08
N LEU A 31 -0.02 -4.96 -6.80
CA LEU A 31 0.96 -5.23 -7.84
C LEU A 31 0.42 -6.18 -8.91
N ARG A 32 -0.51 -7.09 -8.57
CA ARG A 32 -1.22 -7.89 -9.57
C ARG A 32 -2.17 -7.03 -10.40
N SER A 33 -2.92 -6.10 -9.79
CA SER A 33 -3.76 -5.14 -10.52
C SER A 33 -2.96 -4.31 -11.51
N VAL A 34 -1.82 -3.74 -11.08
CA VAL A 34 -0.92 -2.98 -11.97
C VAL A 34 -0.47 -3.84 -13.15
N ARG A 35 -0.02 -5.09 -12.90
CA ARG A 35 0.36 -6.01 -13.98
C ARG A 35 -0.82 -6.29 -14.93
N LYS A 36 -2.05 -6.34 -14.42
CA LYS A 36 -3.24 -6.52 -15.24
C LYS A 36 -3.48 -5.31 -16.14
N CYS A 37 -3.26 -4.07 -15.69
CA CYS A 37 -3.31 -2.88 -16.56
C CYS A 37 -2.37 -3.00 -17.78
N PHE A 38 -1.12 -3.43 -17.56
CA PHE A 38 -0.19 -3.68 -18.68
C PHE A 38 -0.70 -4.78 -19.62
N GLN A 39 -1.28 -5.84 -19.07
CA GLN A 39 -1.81 -6.93 -19.86
C GLN A 39 -3.03 -6.49 -20.68
N ASP A 40 -3.91 -5.68 -20.10
CA ASP A 40 -5.09 -5.14 -20.77
C ASP A 40 -4.70 -4.21 -21.93
N ILE A 41 -3.69 -3.35 -21.74
CA ILE A 41 -3.15 -2.55 -22.86
C ILE A 41 -2.59 -3.44 -23.98
N LYS A 42 -1.88 -4.52 -23.64
CA LYS A 42 -1.38 -5.47 -24.65
C LYS A 42 -2.53 -6.17 -25.39
N GLU A 43 -3.56 -6.60 -24.68
CA GLU A 43 -4.69 -7.36 -25.23
C GLU A 43 -5.68 -6.49 -26.02
N TYR A 44 -5.85 -5.22 -25.65
CA TYR A 44 -6.91 -4.38 -26.22
C TYR A 44 -6.41 -3.19 -27.02
N ARG A 45 -5.20 -2.68 -26.76
CA ARG A 45 -4.66 -1.48 -27.42
C ARG A 45 -3.49 -1.76 -28.35
N LEU A 46 -2.68 -2.77 -28.06
CA LEU A 46 -1.53 -3.16 -28.89
C LEU A 46 -1.84 -4.36 -29.79
N GLN A 47 -2.89 -4.24 -30.62
CA GLN A 47 -3.32 -5.33 -31.52
C GLN A 47 -2.82 -5.16 -32.96
N ASP A 48 -2.47 -3.93 -33.36
CA ASP A 48 -1.95 -3.64 -34.70
C ASP A 48 -0.44 -3.91 -34.81
N THR A 49 0.03 -4.11 -36.04
CA THR A 49 1.45 -4.38 -36.33
C THR A 49 2.28 -3.13 -36.57
N THR A 50 1.62 -1.98 -36.76
CA THR A 50 2.24 -0.67 -36.98
C THR A 50 1.50 0.39 -36.20
N PHE A 51 2.25 1.23 -35.48
CA PHE A 51 1.72 2.39 -34.76
C PHE A 51 2.49 3.63 -35.18
N THR A 52 1.77 4.74 -35.26
CA THR A 52 2.36 6.08 -35.32
C THR A 52 2.95 6.47 -33.97
N LEU A 53 3.79 7.51 -33.97
CA LEU A 53 4.34 8.05 -32.73
C LEU A 53 3.23 8.57 -31.79
N ASP A 54 2.22 9.22 -32.35
CA ASP A 54 1.13 9.81 -31.57
C ASP A 54 0.29 8.73 -30.88
N GLU A 55 -0.06 7.65 -31.59
CA GLU A 55 -0.76 6.51 -31.01
C GLU A 55 0.06 5.83 -29.91
N CYS A 56 1.38 5.69 -30.10
CA CYS A 56 2.27 5.18 -29.05
C CYS A 56 2.24 6.06 -27.79
N ASN A 57 2.29 7.39 -27.95
CA ASN A 57 2.24 8.32 -26.83
C ASN A 57 0.89 8.24 -26.10
N GLU A 58 -0.23 8.21 -26.84
CA GLU A 58 -1.56 8.09 -26.24
C GLU A 58 -1.72 6.80 -25.42
N ILE A 59 -1.22 5.67 -25.93
CA ILE A 59 -1.26 4.38 -25.22
C ILE A 59 -0.43 4.43 -23.93
N LEU A 60 0.74 5.08 -23.96
CA LEU A 60 1.61 5.24 -22.79
C LEU A 60 0.98 6.17 -21.74
N ASP A 61 0.36 7.26 -22.17
CA ASP A 61 -0.31 8.21 -21.28
C ASP A 61 -1.53 7.57 -20.60
N GLU A 62 -2.32 6.79 -21.34
CA GLU A 62 -3.43 6.02 -20.78
C GLU A 62 -2.95 5.00 -19.74
N LEU A 63 -1.90 4.25 -20.06
CA LEU A 63 -1.32 3.29 -19.13
C LEU A 63 -0.78 3.97 -17.87
N CYS A 64 -0.11 5.12 -18.02
CA CYS A 64 0.39 5.92 -16.91
C CYS A 64 -0.77 6.37 -16.01
N TYR A 65 -1.86 6.87 -16.60
CA TYR A 65 -3.06 7.27 -15.88
C TYR A 65 -3.70 6.11 -15.11
N GLN A 66 -3.89 4.95 -15.76
CA GLN A 66 -4.47 3.76 -15.11
C GLN A 66 -3.63 3.27 -13.94
N ILE A 67 -2.30 3.19 -14.11
CA ILE A 67 -1.38 2.80 -13.03
C ILE A 67 -1.42 3.84 -11.91
N GLY A 68 -1.45 5.13 -12.25
CA GLY A 68 -1.56 6.22 -11.28
C GLY A 68 -2.78 6.06 -10.38
N ASN A 69 -3.94 5.76 -10.96
CA ASN A 69 -5.18 5.52 -10.20
C ASN A 69 -5.08 4.30 -9.28
N GLU A 70 -4.49 3.20 -9.74
CA GLU A 70 -4.29 2.01 -8.90
C GLU A 70 -3.36 2.29 -7.72
N LEU A 71 -2.29 3.06 -7.95
CA LEU A 71 -1.34 3.45 -6.90
C LEU A 71 -1.97 4.41 -5.90
N GLU A 72 -2.66 5.45 -6.36
CA GLU A 72 -3.36 6.39 -5.49
C GLU A 72 -4.40 5.67 -4.63
N GLY A 73 -5.17 4.76 -5.23
CA GLY A 73 -6.11 3.92 -4.51
C GLY A 73 -5.43 3.09 -3.42
N GLU A 74 -4.26 2.52 -3.68
CA GLU A 74 -3.52 1.78 -2.64
C GLU A 74 -3.00 2.67 -1.52
N LEU A 75 -2.46 3.85 -1.84
CA LEU A 75 -1.94 4.78 -0.84
C LEU A 75 -3.06 5.25 0.10
N ILE A 76 -4.22 5.59 -0.45
CA ILE A 76 -5.41 5.95 0.33
C ILE A 76 -5.86 4.78 1.21
N ASN A 77 -5.95 3.58 0.65
CA ASN A 77 -6.36 2.39 1.41
C ASN A 77 -5.36 2.07 2.54
N SER A 78 -4.06 2.18 2.29
CA SER A 78 -3.02 1.99 3.32
C SER A 78 -3.21 2.97 4.48
N ALA A 79 -3.39 4.26 4.17
CA ALA A 79 -3.62 5.28 5.20
C ALA A 79 -4.89 5.00 6.01
N HIS A 80 -5.98 4.58 5.37
CA HIS A 80 -7.21 4.19 6.07
C HIS A 80 -7.00 2.99 6.99
N MET A 81 -6.25 1.97 6.55
CA MET A 81 -5.94 0.80 7.38
C MET A 81 -5.10 1.18 8.60
N ASP A 82 -4.12 2.08 8.44
CA ASP A 82 -3.31 2.60 9.54
C ASP A 82 -4.19 3.35 10.57
N VAL A 83 -5.11 4.20 10.10
CA VAL A 83 -6.06 4.91 10.97
C VAL A 83 -6.96 3.93 11.74
N LEU A 84 -7.44 2.87 11.09
CA LEU A 84 -8.26 1.85 11.75
C LEU A 84 -7.46 1.08 12.81
N LEU A 85 -6.18 0.80 12.55
CA LEU A 85 -5.29 0.18 13.53
C LEU A 85 -5.06 1.11 14.73
N LEU A 86 -4.74 2.38 14.50
CA LEU A 86 -4.56 3.38 15.56
C LEU A 86 -5.82 3.52 16.42
N ARG A 87 -6.99 3.57 15.79
CA ARG A 87 -8.28 3.61 16.50
C ARG A 87 -8.46 2.40 17.43
N GLN A 88 -8.13 1.19 16.96
CA GLN A 88 -8.23 -0.02 17.79
C GLN A 88 -7.27 0.01 18.99
N LEU A 89 -6.06 0.56 18.81
CA LEU A 89 -5.09 0.72 19.90
C LEU A 89 -5.54 1.79 20.90
N PHE A 90 -6.07 2.92 20.44
CA PHE A 90 -6.57 3.98 21.33
C PHE A 90 -7.78 3.54 22.14
N ILE A 91 -8.72 2.77 21.56
CA ILE A 91 -9.85 2.20 22.32
C ILE A 91 -9.34 1.29 23.47
N GLN A 92 -8.28 0.52 23.24
CA GLN A 92 -7.68 -0.32 24.30
C GLN A 92 -6.97 0.53 25.36
N ALA A 93 -6.23 1.55 24.93
CA ALA A 93 -5.56 2.47 25.83
C ALA A 93 -6.55 3.22 26.74
N GLU A 94 -7.64 3.72 26.18
CA GLU A 94 -8.68 4.43 26.92
C GLU A 94 -9.34 3.54 27.99
N LYS A 95 -9.59 2.26 27.69
CA LYS A 95 -10.08 1.28 28.67
C LYS A 95 -9.12 1.07 29.83
N CYS A 96 -7.83 1.26 29.59
CA CYS A 96 -6.78 1.18 30.60
C CYS A 96 -6.41 2.55 31.20
N HIS A 97 -7.15 3.61 30.88
CA HIS A 97 -6.87 5.00 31.27
C HIS A 97 -5.46 5.51 30.86
N LEU A 98 -4.91 4.95 29.78
CA LEU A 98 -3.63 5.36 29.21
C LEU A 98 -3.83 6.46 28.16
N LYS A 99 -2.94 7.46 28.19
CA LYS A 99 -2.84 8.49 27.15
C LYS A 99 -1.64 8.18 26.25
N LEU A 100 -1.91 7.62 25.07
CA LEU A 100 -0.87 7.35 24.08
C LEU A 100 -0.61 8.60 23.25
N ASN A 101 0.66 8.86 22.96
CA ASN A 101 1.10 9.93 22.05
C ASN A 101 2.04 9.32 21.01
N ALA A 102 1.75 9.53 19.73
CA ALA A 102 2.65 9.17 18.65
C ALA A 102 3.54 10.38 18.32
N ASP A 103 4.85 10.18 18.32
CA ASP A 103 5.80 11.18 17.86
C ASP A 103 5.95 11.06 16.34
N ILE A 104 5.18 11.88 15.60
CA ILE A 104 5.16 11.87 14.13
C ILE A 104 6.51 12.25 13.54
N SER A 105 7.33 13.04 14.25
CA SER A 105 8.66 13.44 13.76
C SER A 105 9.62 12.25 13.62
N GLN A 106 9.35 11.14 14.33
CA GLN A 106 10.11 9.90 14.20
C GLN A 106 9.72 9.06 12.98
N LEU A 107 8.62 9.39 12.30
CA LEU A 107 8.21 8.71 11.07
C LEU A 107 8.97 9.25 9.85
N GLU A 108 9.31 10.53 9.85
CA GLU A 108 10.02 11.20 8.75
C GLU A 108 11.53 10.89 8.74
N ASN A 109 12.08 10.45 9.88
CA ASN A 109 13.50 10.19 10.09
C ASN A 109 13.90 8.71 9.94
N ARG A 110 13.14 7.92 9.15
CA ARG A 110 13.37 6.49 8.93
C ARG A 110 13.72 6.15 7.48
#